data_AF-A0A4R4ECR2-F1
#
_entry.id   AF-A0A4R4ECR2-F1
#
_cell.length_a   1.000
_cell.length_b   1.000
_cell.length_c   1.000
_cell.angle_alpha   90.00
_cell.angle_beta   90.00
_cell.angle_gamma   90.00
#
_symmetry.space_group_name_H-M   'P 1'
#
loop_
_entity.id
_entity.type
_entity.pdbx_description
1 polymer ?
#
loop_
_entity_poly.entity_id
_entity_poly.type
_entity_poly.pdbx_seq_one_letter_code
_entity_poly.pdbx_strand_id
1 'polypeptide(L)' 'MPKFASLSHDATSRLRDRTGNMNLECYIYIDAEKEEYSFAVVRYTERVVQVSFGEMTYDPSSFASLVDGIYKAIYE' A
#
# COMPACT_ATOMS: atom_id res chain seq x y z
N MET A 1 -13.75 -16.55 2.81
CA MET A 1 -13.84 -16.10 1.41
C MET A 1 -12.50 -15.48 1.01
N PRO A 2 -12.04 -15.62 -0.24
CA PRO A 2 -10.84 -14.93 -0.72
C PRO A 2 -11.04 -13.41 -0.66
N LYS A 3 -9.99 -12.69 -0.22
CA LYS A 3 -9.94 -11.22 -0.19
C LYS A 3 -9.17 -10.74 -1.42
N PHE A 4 -9.68 -9.72 -2.10
CA PHE A 4 -9.09 -9.22 -3.35
C PHE A 4 -8.69 -7.75 -3.19
N ALA A 5 -7.40 -7.47 -3.33
CA ALA A 5 -6.89 -6.11 -3.41
C ALA A 5 -7.09 -5.55 -4.83
N SER A 6 -7.43 -4.27 -4.91
CA SER A 6 -7.66 -3.56 -6.18
C SER A 6 -6.54 -2.57 -6.45
N LEU A 7 -6.18 -2.38 -7.72
CA LEU A 7 -5.16 -1.41 -8.11
C LEU A 7 -5.58 -0.01 -7.65
N SER A 8 -4.73 0.65 -6.87
CA SER A 8 -4.90 2.06 -6.50
C SER A 8 -4.03 2.92 -7.39
N HIS A 9 -4.65 3.63 -8.34
CA HIS A 9 -3.93 4.54 -9.24
C HIS A 9 -3.22 5.66 -8.48
N ASP A 10 -3.85 6.22 -7.45
CA ASP A 10 -3.27 7.32 -6.67
C ASP A 10 -2.08 6.87 -5.82
N ALA A 11 -2.19 5.74 -5.13
CA ALA A 11 -1.07 5.19 -4.36
C ALA A 11 0.08 4.79 -5.29
N THR A 12 -0.25 4.19 -6.44
CA THR A 12 0.73 3.83 -7.47
C THR A 12 1.47 5.06 -7.96
N SER A 13 0.77 6.14 -8.33
CA SER A 13 1.42 7.38 -8.80
C SER A 13 2.36 7.96 -7.75
N ARG A 14 1.89 8.11 -6.50
CA ARG A 14 2.69 8.69 -5.43
C ARG A 14 3.94 7.86 -5.12
N LEU A 15 3.82 6.53 -5.09
CA LEU A 15 4.96 5.64 -4.86
C LEU A 15 5.94 5.68 -6.03
N ARG A 16 5.47 5.80 -7.28
CA ARG A 16 6.32 6.00 -8.46
C ARG A 16 7.08 7.32 -8.37
N ASP A 17 6.41 8.41 -8.03
CA ASP A 17 7.03 9.74 -7.88
C ASP A 17 8.15 9.72 -6.82
N ARG A 18 7.94 8.96 -5.74
CA ARG A 18 8.90 8.87 -4.63
C ARG A 18 10.07 7.91 -4.89
N THR A 19 9.83 6.81 -5.60
CA THR A 19 10.85 5.77 -5.85
C THR A 19 11.55 5.90 -7.20
N GLY A 20 10.97 6.65 -8.15
CA GLY A 20 11.38 6.68 -9.56
C GLY A 20 11.08 5.39 -10.33
N ASN A 21 10.44 4.39 -9.71
CA ASN A 21 10.20 3.09 -10.34
C ASN A 21 8.87 3.05 -11.09
N MET A 22 8.89 3.33 -12.39
CA MET A 22 7.68 3.35 -13.23
C MET A 22 6.95 2.01 -13.37
N ASN A 23 7.60 0.89 -13.02
CA ASN A 23 6.99 -0.44 -13.06
C ASN A 23 6.31 -0.82 -11.73
N LEU A 24 6.32 0.08 -10.74
CA LEU A 24 5.66 -0.16 -9.45
C LEU A 24 4.14 -0.09 -9.62
N GLU A 25 3.43 -1.04 -9.00
CA GLU A 25 1.98 -1.06 -8.89
C GLU A 25 1.60 -1.27 -7.42
N CYS A 26 0.63 -0.50 -6.92
CA CYS A 26 0.14 -0.61 -5.56
C CYS A 26 -1.34 -1.01 -5.56
N TYR A 27 -1.62 -2.17 -4.97
CA TYR A 27 -2.95 -2.70 -4.79
C TYR A 27 -3.35 -2.54 -3.33
N ILE A 28 -4.59 -2.14 -3.07
CA ILE A 28 -5.10 -1.92 -1.71
C ILE A 28 -6.34 -2.78 -1.50
N TYR A 29 -6.40 -3.41 -0.33
CA TYR A 29 -7.60 -4.01 0.22
C TYR A 29 -7.94 -3.32 1.54
N ILE A 30 -9.18 -2.86 1.66
CA ILE A 30 -9.73 -2.30 2.91
C ILE A 30 -10.76 -3.27 3.45
N ASP A 31 -10.57 -3.70 4.69
CA ASP A 31 -11.55 -4.47 5.43
C ASP A 31 -12.52 -3.52 6.13
N ALA A 32 -13.81 -3.62 5.81
CA ALA A 32 -14.83 -2.71 6.34
C ALA A 32 -15.19 -2.98 7.80
N GLU A 33 -14.86 -4.16 8.33
CA GLU A 33 -15.19 -4.55 9.71
C GLU A 33 -13.99 -4.39 10.64
N LYS A 34 -12.78 -4.66 10.13
CA LYS A 34 -11.55 -4.72 10.93
C LYS A 34 -10.38 -4.11 10.18
N GLU A 35 -10.14 -2.82 10.43
CA GLU A 35 -9.08 -2.06 9.77
C GLU A 35 -7.71 -2.74 9.85
N GLU A 36 -7.41 -3.46 10.96
CA GLU A 36 -6.15 -4.20 11.13
C GLU A 36 -5.91 -5.30 10.08
N TYR A 37 -6.96 -5.75 9.39
CA TYR A 37 -6.87 -6.73 8.29
C TYR A 37 -6.82 -6.09 6.91
N SER A 38 -6.76 -4.76 6.84
CA SER A 38 -6.47 -4.02 5.62
C SER A 38 -4.99 -4.15 5.29
N PHE A 39 -4.67 -4.17 4.00
CA PHE A 39 -3.30 -4.32 3.53
C PHE A 39 -3.09 -3.70 2.16
N ALA A 40 -1.83 -3.37 1.87
CA ALA A 40 -1.36 -3.06 0.53
C ALA A 40 -0.50 -4.20 -0.01
N VAL A 41 -0.56 -4.41 -1.32
CA VAL A 41 0.37 -5.24 -2.06
C VAL A 41 1.08 -4.33 -3.05
N VAL A 42 2.38 -4.17 -2.88
CA VAL A 42 3.23 -3.39 -3.77
C VAL A 42 4.05 -4.35 -4.61
N ARG A 43 3.86 -4.28 -5.92
CA ARG A 43 4.56 -5.10 -6.91
C ARG A 43 5.50 -4.22 -7.70
N TYR A 44 6.74 -4.67 -7.89
CA TYR A 44 7.68 -4.02 -8.79
C TYR A 44 8.67 -5.03 -9.35
N THR A 45 8.84 -5.01 -10.68
CA THR A 45 9.72 -5.93 -11.43
C THR A 45 9.41 -7.40 -11.08
N GLU A 46 10.24 -8.04 -10.27
CA GLU A 46 10.12 -9.44 -9.85
C GLU A 46 9.80 -9.60 -8.35
N ARG A 47 9.50 -8.49 -7.65
CA ARG A 47 9.18 -8.51 -6.23
C ARG A 47 7.73 -8.16 -5.98
N VAL A 48 7.16 -8.82 -4.99
CA VAL A 48 5.85 -8.54 -4.42
C VAL A 48 6.04 -8.41 -2.92
N VAL A 49 5.62 -7.28 -2.37
CA VAL A 49 5.67 -7.01 -0.93
C VAL A 49 4.25 -6.75 -0.46
N GLN A 50 3.84 -7.46 0.58
CA GLN A 50 2.58 -7.17 1.27
C GLN A 50 2.89 -6.35 2.52
N VAL A 51 2.13 -5.28 2.75
CA VAL A 51 2.23 -4.41 3.92
C VAL A 51 0.90 -4.43 4.65
N SER A 52 0.87 -4.95 5.87
CA SER A 52 -0.31 -4.97 6.72
C SER A 52 -0.50 -3.60 7.37
N PHE A 53 -1.72 -3.06 7.32
CA PHE A 53 -1.95 -1.71 7.88
C PHE A 53 -1.87 -1.71 9.40
N GLY A 54 -2.22 -2.82 10.06
CA GLY A 54 -2.06 -2.99 11.50
C GLY A 54 -0.60 -3.05 11.99
N GLU A 55 0.38 -3.17 11.10
CA GLU A 55 1.81 -3.25 11.44
C GLU A 55 2.55 -1.92 11.20
N MET A 56 1.85 -0.87 10.73
CA MET A 56 2.43 0.43 10.44
C MET A 56 1.66 1.57 11.09
N THR A 57 2.35 2.68 11.35
CA THR A 57 1.73 3.89 11.88
C THR A 57 1.37 4.82 10.73
N TYR A 58 0.09 5.19 10.63
CA TYR A 58 -0.42 6.20 9.72
C TYR A 58 -1.64 6.90 10.32
N ASP A 59 -2.03 8.04 9.76
CA ASP A 59 -3.28 8.73 10.08
C ASP A 59 -4.41 8.17 9.19
N PRO A 60 -5.44 7.47 9.75
CA PRO A 60 -6.53 6.89 8.98
C PRO A 60 -7.38 7.90 8.21
N SER A 61 -7.36 9.18 8.60
CA SER A 61 -8.06 10.25 7.91
C SER A 61 -7.28 10.81 6.71
N SER A 62 -6.03 10.39 6.53
CA SER A 62 -5.10 10.92 5.54
C SER A 62 -4.56 9.83 4.63
N PHE A 63 -5.08 9.79 3.39
CA PHE A 63 -4.57 8.89 2.36
C PHE A 63 -3.06 9.11 2.07
N ALA A 64 -2.59 10.36 2.16
CA ALA A 64 -1.17 10.64 2.00
C ALA A 64 -0.33 10.00 3.11
N SER A 65 -0.79 10.07 4.36
CA SER A 65 -0.12 9.42 5.50
C SER A 65 -0.08 7.90 5.33
N LEU A 66 -1.17 7.30 4.82
CA LEU A 66 -1.23 5.88 4.49
C LEU A 66 -0.14 5.48 3.48
N VAL A 67 -0.06 6.20 2.35
CA VAL A 67 0.93 5.91 1.30
C VAL A 67 2.36 6.12 1.79
N ASP A 68 2.58 7.13 2.63
CA ASP A 68 3.88 7.35 3.27
C ASP A 68 4.27 6.22 4.22
N GLY A 69 3.31 5.69 4.99
CA GLY A 69 3.50 4.51 5.83
C GLY A 69 3.90 3.28 5.01
N ILE A 70 3.21 3.03 3.90
CA ILE A 70 3.53 1.93 2.97
C ILE A 70 4.94 2.07 2.41
N TYR A 71 5.34 3.27 1.99
CA TYR A 71 6.69 3.52 1.50
C TYR A 71 7.73 3.18 2.58
N LYS A 72 7.55 3.69 3.81
CA LYS A 72 8.49 3.43 4.90
C LYS A 72 8.60 1.95 5.21
N ALA A 73 7.48 1.24 5.31
CA ALA A 73 7.47 -0.21 5.59
C ALA A 73 8.24 -1.06 4.56
N ILE A 74 8.43 -0.56 3.34
CA ILE A 74 9.14 -1.29 2.27
C ILE A 74 10.62 -0.90 2.19
N TYR A 75 10.95 0.35 2.51
CA TYR A 75 12.25 0.95 2.17
C TYR A 75 13.08 1.44 3.38
N GLU A 76 12.50 1.51 4.58
CA GLU A 76 13.15 1.90 5.84
C GLU A 76 13.14 0.76 6.86
#